data_AF-A0A1N6PH16-F1
#
_entry.id   AF-A0A1N6PH16-F1
#
_cell.length_a   1.000
_cell.length_b   1.000
_cell.length_c   1.000
_cell.angle_alpha   90.00
_cell.angle_beta   90.00
_cell.angle_gamma   90.00
#
_symmetry.space_group_name_H-M   'P 1'
#
loop_
_entity.id
_entity.type
_entity.pdbx_description
1 polymer ?
#
loop_
_entity_poly.entity_id
_entity_poly.type
_entity_poly.pdbx_seq_one_letter_code
_entity_poly.pdbx_strand_id
1 'polypeptide(L)'
;MNKKRGQFFKLELIWPQLSNLVLERMSGSDNSNEIQNILNNSSLYMICQKSVGYFEIINIDRNKHEIKLNYITKYKNKIKSKSFLKINYAEYFKKYDLKTENIVLVPEPLDEGDIKNNKDIIRAILFVDHLNNEIITAINPETAVYSASTNENWIEFKEYKQYITFDLHYIGISNNGSYERLINNPHGKRLTILSKETRYDTHENLTNELFLLFFNLKPIVGTNEFNSESEILEKDFDFSYDNTKLTSDAEKALISILKPKYNKIEYSKYPISKDGFYNSNLNTVSYLIANDIILETEVGKIQGKYSTDSYSLISDSNIDIFSFHF
;
A
#
# COMPACT_ATOMS: atom_id res chain seq x y z
N MET A 1 39.95 -15.84 -6.35
CA MET A 1 38.93 -15.20 -5.48
C MET A 1 37.57 -15.60 -6.02
N ASN A 2 36.71 -16.23 -5.23
CA ASN A 2 35.35 -16.56 -5.68
C ASN A 2 34.57 -15.26 -5.86
N LYS A 3 34.06 -15.03 -7.08
CA LYS A 3 33.25 -13.84 -7.41
C LYS A 3 31.99 -13.83 -6.53
N LYS A 4 31.75 -12.73 -5.81
CA LYS A 4 30.52 -12.53 -5.03
C LYS A 4 29.47 -11.86 -5.92
N ARG A 5 28.35 -12.54 -6.18
CA ARG A 5 27.20 -12.05 -6.95
C ARG A 5 26.06 -11.66 -6.02
N GLY A 6 25.54 -10.45 -6.18
CA GLY A 6 24.45 -9.94 -5.36
C GLY A 6 23.34 -9.30 -6.19
N GLN A 7 22.09 -9.44 -5.76
CA GLN A 7 20.95 -8.83 -6.42
C GLN A 7 20.02 -8.14 -5.41
N PHE A 8 19.56 -6.94 -5.79
CA PHE A 8 18.60 -6.15 -5.02
C PHE A 8 17.24 -6.16 -5.71
N PHE A 9 16.20 -6.44 -4.95
CA PHE A 9 14.81 -6.39 -5.39
C PHE A 9 14.03 -5.39 -4.54
N LYS A 10 13.12 -4.66 -5.19
CA LYS A 10 12.12 -3.84 -4.52
C LYS A 10 10.74 -4.48 -4.61
N LEU A 11 10.00 -4.35 -3.52
CA LEU A 11 8.56 -4.51 -3.46
C LEU A 11 7.94 -3.13 -3.68
N GLU A 12 7.08 -3.01 -4.68
CA GLU A 12 6.40 -1.77 -5.02
C GLU A 12 4.89 -1.98 -4.97
N LEU A 13 4.18 -1.18 -4.18
CA LEU A 13 2.72 -1.15 -4.16
C LEU A 13 2.20 -0.81 -5.55
N ILE A 14 1.33 -1.66 -6.07
CA ILE A 14 0.74 -1.46 -7.40
C ILE A 14 -0.49 -0.56 -7.37
N TRP A 15 -1.06 -0.35 -6.18
CA TRP A 15 -2.23 0.45 -5.95
C TRP A 15 -2.25 0.96 -4.49
N PRO A 16 -2.93 2.08 -4.19
CA PRO A 16 -3.28 2.44 -2.82
C PRO A 16 -3.84 1.27 -2.00
N GLN A 17 -3.66 1.33 -0.69
CA GLN A 17 -4.23 0.35 0.23
C GLN A 17 -5.74 0.20 0.03
N LEU A 18 -6.20 -1.03 -0.17
CA LEU A 18 -7.59 -1.32 -0.47
C LEU A 18 -8.34 -1.63 0.83
N SER A 19 -9.16 -0.68 1.27
CA SER A 19 -10.16 -0.92 2.31
C SER A 19 -11.37 -1.66 1.71
N ASN A 20 -12.20 -2.20 2.59
CA ASN A 20 -13.46 -2.82 2.19
C ASN A 20 -14.37 -1.89 1.39
N LEU A 21 -14.48 -0.63 1.81
CA LEU A 21 -15.28 0.39 1.13
C LEU A 21 -14.81 0.61 -0.31
N VAL A 22 -13.49 0.63 -0.53
CA VAL A 22 -12.92 0.79 -1.87
C VAL A 22 -13.25 -0.43 -2.73
N LEU A 23 -13.12 -1.64 -2.18
CA LEU A 23 -13.46 -2.89 -2.88
C LEU A 23 -14.93 -2.96 -3.29
N GLU A 24 -15.85 -2.53 -2.43
CA GLU A 24 -17.29 -2.47 -2.72
C GLU A 24 -17.58 -1.55 -3.91
N ARG A 25 -16.96 -0.36 -3.95
CA ARG A 25 -17.10 0.57 -5.07
C ARG A 25 -16.51 0.05 -6.37
N MET A 26 -15.37 -0.62 -6.28
CA MET A 26 -14.71 -1.21 -7.45
C MET A 26 -15.59 -2.27 -8.12
N SER A 27 -16.28 -3.08 -7.32
CA SER A 27 -17.13 -4.19 -7.79
C SER A 27 -18.36 -3.75 -8.59
N GLY A 28 -18.76 -2.47 -8.49
CA GLY A 28 -19.93 -1.91 -9.16
C GLY A 28 -19.64 -0.98 -10.35
N SER A 29 -18.36 -0.81 -10.75
CA SER A 29 -17.96 0.17 -11.78
C SER A 29 -17.57 -0.47 -13.12
N ASP A 30 -17.76 0.26 -14.23
CA ASP A 30 -17.32 -0.16 -15.58
C ASP A 30 -15.78 -0.29 -15.68
N ASN A 31 -15.04 0.36 -14.78
CA ASN A 31 -13.58 0.28 -14.66
C ASN A 31 -13.09 -0.92 -13.80
N SER A 32 -14.02 -1.77 -13.32
CA SER A 32 -13.71 -2.97 -12.54
C SER A 32 -12.66 -3.86 -13.22
N ASN A 33 -12.73 -3.99 -14.55
CA ASN A 33 -11.82 -4.82 -15.33
C ASN A 33 -10.37 -4.31 -15.33
N GLU A 34 -10.13 -3.00 -15.38
CA GLU A 34 -8.77 -2.44 -15.42
C GLU A 34 -8.08 -2.60 -14.06
N ILE A 35 -8.78 -2.27 -12.98
CA ILE A 35 -8.30 -2.42 -11.61
C ILE A 35 -8.08 -3.90 -11.29
N GLN A 36 -9.02 -4.76 -11.69
CA GLN A 36 -8.88 -6.20 -11.55
C GLN A 36 -7.63 -6.71 -12.29
N ASN A 37 -7.34 -6.19 -13.49
CA ASN A 37 -6.12 -6.54 -14.22
C ASN A 37 -4.85 -6.09 -13.49
N ILE A 38 -4.83 -4.86 -12.96
CA ILE A 38 -3.71 -4.36 -12.15
C ILE A 38 -3.47 -5.29 -10.95
N LEU A 39 -4.52 -5.62 -10.20
CA LEU A 39 -4.44 -6.48 -9.01
C LEU A 39 -4.05 -7.93 -9.36
N ASN A 40 -4.54 -8.46 -10.48
CA ASN A 40 -4.19 -9.79 -10.96
C ASN A 40 -2.71 -9.92 -11.34
N ASN A 41 -2.06 -8.81 -11.71
CA ASN A 41 -0.65 -8.78 -12.05
C ASN A 41 0.28 -8.59 -10.84
N SER A 42 -0.25 -8.48 -9.62
CA SER A 42 0.56 -8.46 -8.40
C SER A 42 1.37 -9.74 -8.20
N SER A 43 2.54 -9.63 -7.59
CA SER A 43 3.38 -10.77 -7.17
C SER A 43 3.03 -11.24 -5.76
N LEU A 44 2.80 -10.30 -4.83
CA LEU A 44 2.46 -10.58 -3.44
C LEU A 44 1.23 -9.78 -3.03
N TYR A 45 0.50 -10.29 -2.05
CA TYR A 45 -0.49 -9.53 -1.31
C TYR A 45 -0.26 -9.67 0.19
N MET A 46 -0.72 -8.66 0.93
CA MET A 46 -0.71 -8.66 2.38
C MET A 46 -2.09 -8.30 2.90
N ILE A 47 -2.51 -8.99 3.97
CA ILE A 47 -3.70 -8.64 4.74
C ILE A 47 -3.23 -7.95 6.01
N CYS A 48 -3.65 -6.72 6.18
CA CYS A 48 -3.23 -5.88 7.29
C CYS A 48 -4.44 -5.27 8.00
N GLN A 49 -4.21 -4.72 9.18
CA GLN A 49 -5.19 -3.94 9.92
C GLN A 49 -4.61 -2.56 10.23
N LYS A 50 -5.45 -1.51 10.15
CA LYS A 50 -5.15 -0.17 10.70
C LYS A 50 -6.45 0.50 11.13
N SER A 51 -6.34 1.59 11.90
CA SER A 51 -7.51 2.41 12.21
C SER A 51 -8.11 3.03 10.95
N VAL A 52 -9.45 3.06 10.88
CA VAL A 52 -10.19 3.70 9.78
C VAL A 52 -9.94 5.21 9.83
N GLY A 53 -9.66 5.80 8.66
CA GLY A 53 -9.54 7.24 8.50
C GLY A 53 -10.89 7.88 8.17
N TYR A 54 -11.08 9.11 8.60
CA TYR A 54 -12.18 9.98 8.18
C TYR A 54 -11.64 11.39 7.95
N PHE A 55 -12.41 12.21 7.23
CA PHE A 55 -12.14 13.62 7.16
C PHE A 55 -13.09 14.41 8.05
N GLU A 56 -12.59 15.47 8.64
CA GLU A 56 -13.40 16.55 9.21
C GLU A 56 -13.16 17.80 8.35
N ILE A 57 -14.22 18.38 7.77
CA ILE A 57 -14.13 19.56 6.93
C ILE A 57 -13.80 20.79 7.79
N ILE A 58 -12.74 21.52 7.40
CA ILE A 58 -12.42 22.81 7.98
C ILE A 58 -12.91 23.93 7.05
N ASN A 59 -12.57 23.86 5.76
CA ASN A 59 -12.92 24.87 4.77
C ASN A 59 -12.79 24.31 3.35
N ILE A 60 -13.66 24.77 2.45
CA ILE A 60 -13.57 24.57 1.00
C ILE A 60 -13.51 25.95 0.33
N ASP A 61 -12.34 26.34 -0.15
CA ASP A 61 -12.12 27.60 -0.88
C ASP A 61 -12.14 27.34 -2.38
N ARG A 62 -13.31 27.58 -3.00
CA ARG A 62 -13.51 27.36 -4.44
C ARG A 62 -12.73 28.32 -5.33
N ASN A 63 -12.39 29.51 -4.82
CA ASN A 63 -11.65 30.52 -5.59
C ASN A 63 -10.17 30.15 -5.70
N LYS A 64 -9.63 29.49 -4.67
CA LYS A 64 -8.24 29.01 -4.64
C LYS A 64 -8.07 27.56 -5.09
N HIS A 65 -9.17 26.87 -5.35
CA HIS A 65 -9.21 25.43 -5.59
C HIS A 65 -8.61 24.60 -4.44
N GLU A 66 -8.87 25.02 -3.20
CA GLU A 66 -8.30 24.42 -2.00
C GLU A 66 -9.35 23.81 -1.08
N ILE A 67 -9.05 22.64 -0.53
CA ILE A 67 -9.84 21.99 0.54
C ILE A 67 -8.91 21.83 1.73
N LYS A 68 -9.36 22.30 2.90
CA LYS A 68 -8.68 22.14 4.18
C LYS A 68 -9.47 21.17 5.04
N LEU A 69 -8.82 20.10 5.48
CA LEU A 69 -9.42 19.01 6.22
C LEU A 69 -8.57 18.66 7.43
N ASN A 70 -9.17 18.00 8.40
CA ASN A 70 -8.43 17.16 9.33
C ASN A 70 -8.63 15.69 8.97
N TYR A 71 -7.54 14.93 8.87
CA TYR A 71 -7.57 13.49 8.95
C TYR A 71 -7.79 13.08 10.40
N ILE A 72 -8.82 12.27 10.66
CA ILE A 72 -9.13 11.77 11.99
C ILE A 72 -9.15 10.24 12.00
N THR A 73 -8.75 9.67 13.13
CA THR A 73 -9.06 8.27 13.46
C THR A 73 -9.88 8.25 14.74
N LYS A 74 -10.68 7.19 14.91
CA LYS A 74 -11.55 7.03 16.07
C LYS A 74 -11.16 5.80 16.90
N TYR A 75 -11.48 5.86 18.18
CA TYR A 75 -11.44 4.74 19.11
C TYR A 75 -12.63 4.88 20.07
N LYS A 76 -13.51 3.87 20.11
CA LYS A 76 -14.75 3.92 20.89
C LYS A 76 -15.59 5.16 20.55
N ASN A 77 -15.70 5.49 19.26
CA ASN A 77 -16.38 6.69 18.74
C ASN A 77 -15.85 8.04 19.27
N LYS A 78 -14.62 8.06 19.81
CA LYS A 78 -13.90 9.30 20.18
C LYS A 78 -12.73 9.52 19.24
N ILE A 79 -12.45 10.77 18.91
CA ILE A 79 -11.27 11.13 18.11
C ILE A 79 -10.02 10.69 18.88
N LYS A 80 -9.27 9.74 18.31
CA LYS A 80 -8.00 9.22 18.85
C LYS A 80 -6.83 10.06 18.37
N SER A 81 -6.85 10.45 17.09
CA SER A 81 -5.83 11.27 16.46
C SER A 81 -6.48 12.24 15.49
N LYS A 82 -5.87 13.42 15.33
CA LYS A 82 -6.30 14.45 14.41
C LYS A 82 -5.07 15.11 13.79
N SER A 83 -5.02 15.26 12.48
CA SER A 83 -3.92 15.93 11.79
C SER A 83 -4.44 16.71 10.59
N PHE A 84 -3.86 17.88 10.38
CA PHE A 84 -4.26 18.78 9.31
C PHE A 84 -3.74 18.29 7.96
N LEU A 85 -4.56 18.45 6.91
CA LEU A 85 -4.10 18.33 5.53
C LEU A 85 -4.80 19.35 4.63
N LYS A 86 -4.16 19.59 3.49
CA LYS A 86 -4.65 20.50 2.46
C LYS A 86 -4.60 19.80 1.11
N ILE A 87 -5.66 19.96 0.33
CA ILE A 87 -5.79 19.43 -1.04
C ILE A 87 -5.94 20.61 -2.00
N ASN A 88 -5.13 20.63 -3.05
CA ASN A 88 -5.33 21.46 -4.23
C ASN A 88 -6.00 20.60 -5.30
N TYR A 89 -7.32 20.75 -5.46
CA TYR A 89 -8.06 19.89 -6.39
C TYR A 89 -7.87 20.27 -7.87
N ALA A 90 -7.35 21.46 -8.17
CA ALA A 90 -6.97 21.81 -9.54
C ALA A 90 -5.74 21.02 -9.99
N GLU A 91 -4.71 20.89 -9.15
CA GLU A 91 -3.55 20.03 -9.43
C GLU A 91 -3.94 18.55 -9.50
N TYR A 92 -4.88 18.12 -8.66
CA TYR A 92 -5.44 16.76 -8.74
C TYR A 92 -6.11 16.51 -10.10
N PHE A 93 -6.97 17.41 -10.57
CA PHE A 93 -7.62 17.25 -11.88
C PHE A 93 -6.64 17.29 -13.04
N LYS A 94 -5.63 18.17 -12.98
CA LYS A 94 -4.57 18.22 -13.97
C LYS A 94 -3.80 16.90 -14.06
N LYS A 95 -3.50 16.26 -12.92
CA LYS A 95 -2.79 14.98 -12.89
C LYS A 95 -3.55 13.86 -13.59
N TYR A 96 -4.86 13.80 -13.40
CA TYR A 96 -5.72 12.74 -13.91
C TYR A 96 -6.43 13.10 -15.23
N ASP A 97 -6.02 14.19 -15.88
CA ASP A 97 -6.62 14.72 -17.11
C ASP A 97 -8.16 14.87 -17.02
N LEU A 98 -8.65 15.36 -15.88
CA LEU A 98 -10.07 15.52 -15.59
C LEU A 98 -10.55 16.91 -16.00
N LYS A 99 -11.70 16.96 -16.67
CA LYS A 99 -12.35 18.23 -17.04
C LYS A 99 -12.98 18.87 -15.81
N THR A 100 -12.78 20.18 -15.62
CA THR A 100 -13.27 20.94 -14.46
C THR A 100 -14.68 21.50 -14.63
N GLU A 101 -15.23 21.44 -15.83
CA GLU A 101 -16.47 22.13 -16.18
C GLU A 101 -17.65 21.51 -15.43
N ASN A 102 -18.40 22.33 -14.68
CA ASN A 102 -19.61 21.94 -13.95
C ASN A 102 -19.42 20.97 -12.77
N ILE A 103 -18.21 20.90 -12.21
CA ILE A 103 -17.95 20.05 -11.05
C ILE A 103 -18.47 20.67 -9.75
N VAL A 104 -19.22 19.86 -8.99
CA VAL A 104 -19.63 20.16 -7.62
C VAL A 104 -18.94 19.20 -6.65
N LEU A 105 -18.46 19.75 -5.53
CA LEU A 105 -17.89 18.98 -4.44
C LEU A 105 -19.00 18.57 -3.48
N VAL A 106 -19.18 17.26 -3.30
CA VAL A 106 -20.22 16.69 -2.44
C VAL A 106 -19.54 15.90 -1.32
N PRO A 107 -19.65 16.36 -0.05
CA PRO A 107 -19.17 15.59 1.09
C PRO A 107 -20.01 14.33 1.30
N GLU A 108 -19.36 13.17 1.46
CA GLU A 108 -20.04 11.90 1.68
C GLU A 108 -20.14 11.59 3.19
N PRO A 109 -21.35 11.59 3.78
CA PRO A 109 -21.51 11.38 5.22
C PRO A 109 -21.14 9.95 5.66
N LEU A 110 -21.02 9.76 6.98
CA LEU A 110 -20.71 8.45 7.56
C LEU A 110 -21.86 7.45 7.39
N ASP A 111 -23.12 7.87 7.58
CA ASP A 111 -24.34 7.09 7.34
C ASP A 111 -25.46 8.04 6.89
N GLU A 112 -26.47 7.53 6.16
CA GLU A 112 -27.63 8.33 5.71
C GLU A 112 -28.38 8.99 6.89
N GLY A 113 -28.31 8.40 8.09
CA GLY A 113 -28.94 8.91 9.32
C GLY A 113 -28.10 9.90 10.14
N ASP A 114 -26.80 10.04 9.85
CA ASP A 114 -25.83 10.80 10.67
C ASP A 114 -25.80 12.31 10.36
N ILE A 115 -26.64 12.77 9.43
CA ILE A 115 -26.82 14.17 9.03
C ILE A 115 -27.19 15.09 10.22
N LYS A 116 -27.63 14.52 11.35
CA LYS A 116 -28.10 15.28 12.52
C LYS A 116 -27.02 15.69 13.53
N ASN A 117 -25.86 15.02 13.63
CA ASN A 117 -24.95 15.23 14.77
C ASN A 117 -23.49 15.60 14.47
N ASN A 118 -22.96 15.41 13.25
CA ASN A 118 -21.57 15.79 12.90
C ASN A 118 -21.44 16.11 11.40
N LYS A 119 -22.03 17.23 10.96
CA LYS A 119 -22.09 17.63 9.54
C LYS A 119 -20.72 17.83 8.87
N ASP A 120 -19.65 17.89 9.66
CA ASP A 120 -18.30 18.11 9.14
C ASP A 120 -17.50 16.82 8.98
N ILE A 121 -17.93 15.67 9.56
CA ILE A 121 -17.19 14.40 9.43
C ILE A 121 -17.71 13.56 8.27
N ILE A 122 -16.82 13.18 7.36
CA ILE A 122 -17.14 12.52 6.10
C ILE A 122 -16.19 11.37 5.77
N ARG A 123 -16.66 10.44 4.94
CA ARG A 123 -15.87 9.30 4.41
C ARG A 123 -15.05 9.68 3.18
N ALA A 124 -15.55 10.61 2.39
CA ALA A 124 -14.88 11.07 1.18
C ALA A 124 -15.43 12.44 0.73
N ILE A 125 -14.70 13.06 -0.19
CA ILE A 125 -15.18 14.18 -1.00
C ILE A 125 -15.38 13.66 -2.41
N LEU A 126 -16.62 13.72 -2.88
CA LEU A 126 -17.00 13.32 -4.23
C LEU A 126 -16.92 14.54 -5.15
N PHE A 127 -16.38 14.35 -6.34
CA PHE A 127 -16.41 15.32 -7.42
C PHE A 127 -17.44 14.85 -8.43
N VAL A 128 -18.54 15.58 -8.52
CA VAL A 128 -19.72 15.20 -9.29
C VAL A 128 -19.88 16.15 -10.48
N ASP A 129 -20.05 15.61 -11.67
CA ASP A 129 -20.55 16.38 -12.82
C ASP A 129 -22.01 16.71 -12.56
N HIS A 130 -22.31 17.99 -12.30
CA HIS A 130 -23.66 18.41 -11.99
C HIS A 130 -24.62 18.27 -13.19
N LEU A 131 -24.14 18.33 -14.44
CA LEU A 131 -25.01 18.23 -15.61
C LEU A 131 -25.48 16.79 -15.83
N ASN A 132 -24.57 15.84 -15.65
CA ASN A 132 -24.84 14.41 -15.89
C ASN A 132 -25.24 13.66 -14.62
N ASN A 133 -25.08 14.28 -13.45
CA ASN A 133 -25.27 13.68 -12.13
C ASN A 133 -24.41 12.42 -11.93
N GLU A 134 -23.16 12.47 -12.42
CA GLU A 134 -22.21 11.37 -12.40
C GLU A 134 -21.03 11.69 -11.48
N ILE A 135 -20.62 10.71 -10.67
CA ILE A 135 -19.41 10.83 -9.85
C ILE A 135 -18.21 10.64 -10.78
N ILE A 136 -17.42 11.69 -10.98
CA ILE A 136 -16.20 11.65 -11.79
C ILE A 136 -15.09 10.95 -11.00
N THR A 137 -14.92 11.33 -9.74
CA THR A 137 -13.86 10.82 -8.87
C THR A 137 -14.16 11.14 -7.41
N ALA A 138 -13.40 10.53 -6.49
CA ALA A 138 -13.52 10.75 -5.07
C ALA A 138 -12.14 10.79 -4.40
N ILE A 139 -11.95 11.70 -3.46
CA ILE A 139 -10.81 11.68 -2.55
C ILE A 139 -11.30 11.18 -1.19
N ASN A 140 -10.66 10.13 -0.70
CA ASN A 140 -10.94 9.54 0.61
C ASN A 140 -9.67 9.56 1.48
N PRO A 141 -9.77 9.28 2.78
CA PRO A 141 -8.63 9.25 3.70
C PRO A 141 -7.48 8.37 3.21
N GLU A 142 -7.77 7.20 2.64
CA GLU A 142 -6.75 6.29 2.11
C GLU A 142 -6.00 6.88 0.91
N THR A 143 -6.70 7.46 -0.06
CA THR A 143 -6.06 8.06 -1.24
C THR A 143 -5.26 9.30 -0.85
N ALA A 144 -5.74 10.10 0.10
CA ALA A 144 -4.98 11.24 0.62
C ALA A 144 -3.67 10.80 1.31
N VAL A 145 -3.72 9.79 2.18
CA VAL A 145 -2.51 9.27 2.86
C VAL A 145 -1.53 8.69 1.86
N TYR A 146 -2.01 7.90 0.89
CA TYR A 146 -1.17 7.32 -0.16
C TYR A 146 -0.51 8.41 -1.02
N SER A 147 -1.26 9.41 -1.44
CA SER A 147 -0.72 10.48 -2.28
C SER A 147 0.26 11.39 -1.54
N ALA A 148 0.07 11.60 -0.24
CA ALA A 148 1.09 12.24 0.57
C ALA A 148 2.37 11.39 0.63
N SER A 149 2.25 10.06 0.73
CA SER A 149 3.39 9.14 0.82
C SER A 149 4.17 9.00 -0.49
N THR A 150 3.57 9.35 -1.63
CA THR A 150 4.23 9.40 -2.94
C THR A 150 4.63 10.81 -3.37
N ASN A 151 4.62 11.80 -2.45
CA ASN A 151 4.98 13.19 -2.70
C ASN A 151 4.18 13.86 -3.83
N GLU A 152 2.88 13.62 -3.89
CA GLU A 152 2.02 14.23 -4.89
C GLU A 152 1.81 15.73 -4.64
N ASN A 153 2.01 16.54 -5.68
CA ASN A 153 1.96 18.01 -5.58
C ASN A 153 0.58 18.57 -5.20
N TRP A 154 -0.49 17.77 -5.35
CA TRP A 154 -1.84 18.20 -5.04
C TRP A 154 -2.21 18.09 -3.56
N ILE A 155 -1.37 17.47 -2.72
CA ILE A 155 -1.65 17.29 -1.29
C ILE A 155 -0.49 17.73 -0.41
N GLU A 156 -0.83 18.47 0.64
CA GLU A 156 0.08 18.79 1.73
C GLU A 156 -0.43 18.09 3.00
N PHE A 157 0.27 17.04 3.44
CA PHE A 157 -0.06 16.31 4.66
C PHE A 157 1.24 15.82 5.30
N LYS A 158 1.71 16.45 6.38
CA LYS A 158 3.06 16.18 6.93
C LYS A 158 3.08 14.94 7.82
N GLU A 159 1.99 14.70 8.52
CA GLU A 159 1.85 13.67 9.54
C GLU A 159 1.30 12.35 8.97
N TYR A 160 1.29 12.16 7.65
CA TYR A 160 0.74 10.97 6.98
C TYR A 160 1.36 9.65 7.45
N LYS A 161 2.63 9.66 7.89
CA LYS A 161 3.37 8.45 8.27
C LYS A 161 2.69 7.64 9.39
N GLN A 162 2.06 8.30 10.34
CA GLN A 162 1.33 7.63 11.42
C GLN A 162 0.04 6.94 10.93
N TYR A 163 -0.42 7.25 9.72
CA TYR A 163 -1.66 6.74 9.12
C TYR A 163 -1.43 5.70 8.02
N ILE A 164 -0.17 5.46 7.65
CA ILE A 164 0.29 4.42 6.71
C ILE A 164 1.14 3.35 7.42
N THR A 165 0.85 3.17 8.71
CA THR A 165 1.36 2.09 9.55
C THR A 165 0.30 1.00 9.68
N PHE A 166 0.71 -0.25 9.52
CA PHE A 166 -0.17 -1.40 9.39
C PHE A 166 0.25 -2.55 10.30
N ASP A 167 -0.69 -3.10 11.05
CA ASP A 167 -0.52 -4.38 11.73
C ASP A 167 -0.65 -5.49 10.69
N LEU A 168 0.44 -6.17 10.39
CA LEU A 168 0.54 -7.19 9.36
C LEU A 168 0.06 -8.55 9.89
N HIS A 169 -1.05 -9.03 9.34
CA HIS A 169 -1.64 -10.30 9.75
C HIS A 169 -1.21 -11.47 8.87
N TYR A 170 -1.05 -11.23 7.56
CA TYR A 170 -0.78 -12.29 6.60
C TYR A 170 -0.03 -11.79 5.36
N ILE A 171 0.91 -12.59 4.88
CA ILE A 171 1.56 -12.42 3.57
C ILE A 171 1.19 -13.63 2.71
N GLY A 172 0.88 -13.41 1.43
CA GLY A 172 0.69 -14.50 0.47
C GLY A 172 1.14 -14.14 -0.93
N ILE A 173 1.40 -15.18 -1.72
CA ILE A 173 1.68 -15.06 -3.15
C ILE A 173 0.41 -14.75 -3.92
N SER A 174 0.50 -13.76 -4.80
CA SER A 174 -0.50 -13.47 -5.81
C SER A 174 -0.18 -14.26 -7.09
N ASN A 175 -0.88 -15.38 -7.31
CA ASN A 175 -0.87 -16.08 -8.61
C ASN A 175 -2.17 -15.75 -9.35
N ASN A 176 -2.15 -15.70 -10.69
CA ASN A 176 -3.31 -15.45 -11.57
C ASN A 176 -4.65 -15.85 -10.90
N GLY A 177 -5.52 -14.88 -10.62
CA GLY A 177 -6.76 -15.08 -9.85
C GLY A 177 -6.69 -14.72 -8.36
N SER A 178 -5.79 -13.82 -7.96
CA SER A 178 -5.70 -13.31 -6.58
C SER A 178 -6.88 -12.38 -6.26
N TYR A 179 -7.31 -11.59 -7.24
CA TYR A 179 -8.55 -10.82 -7.17
C TYR A 179 -9.76 -11.73 -6.88
N GLU A 180 -9.95 -12.78 -7.67
CA GLU A 180 -11.10 -13.69 -7.52
C GLU A 180 -11.08 -14.45 -6.18
N ARG A 181 -9.90 -14.82 -5.68
CA ARG A 181 -9.71 -15.54 -4.41
C ARG A 181 -9.70 -14.67 -3.14
N LEU A 182 -9.52 -13.36 -3.26
CA LEU A 182 -9.47 -12.45 -2.10
C LEU A 182 -10.71 -11.57 -1.99
N ILE A 183 -11.30 -11.23 -3.14
CA ILE A 183 -12.39 -10.27 -3.27
C ILE A 183 -13.71 -11.01 -3.57
N ASN A 184 -13.77 -11.89 -4.59
CA ASN A 184 -15.02 -12.56 -4.98
C ASN A 184 -15.37 -13.79 -4.12
N ASN A 185 -14.38 -14.55 -3.66
CA ASN A 185 -14.55 -15.68 -2.74
C ASN A 185 -13.56 -15.53 -1.58
N PRO A 186 -13.90 -14.83 -0.48
CA PRO A 186 -12.95 -14.50 0.57
C PRO A 186 -12.18 -15.73 1.05
N HIS A 187 -10.87 -15.76 0.78
CA HIS A 187 -9.99 -16.82 1.24
C HIS A 187 -10.18 -17.08 2.74
N GLY A 188 -10.13 -18.35 3.16
CA GLY A 188 -10.38 -18.75 4.55
C GLY A 188 -9.52 -17.99 5.58
N LYS A 189 -8.36 -17.46 5.17
CA LYS A 189 -7.51 -16.58 6.00
C LYS A 189 -8.17 -15.25 6.35
N ARG A 190 -8.77 -14.55 5.37
CA ARG A 190 -9.48 -13.29 5.62
C ARG A 190 -10.66 -13.51 6.57
N LEU A 191 -11.44 -14.58 6.36
CA LEU A 191 -12.52 -14.98 7.27
C LEU A 191 -11.99 -15.37 8.67
N THR A 192 -10.83 -16.02 8.75
CA THR A 192 -10.19 -16.35 10.03
C THR A 192 -9.77 -15.09 10.79
N ILE A 193 -9.16 -14.11 10.10
CA ILE A 193 -8.78 -12.82 10.69
C ILE A 193 -10.02 -12.08 11.18
N LEU A 194 -11.05 -11.98 10.33
CA LEU A 194 -12.33 -11.35 10.66
C LEU A 194 -13.05 -11.97 11.87
N SER A 195 -12.79 -13.25 12.17
CA SER A 195 -13.40 -13.94 13.32
C SER A 195 -12.54 -13.93 14.59
N LYS A 196 -11.27 -13.53 14.51
CA LYS A 196 -10.32 -13.64 15.62
C LYS A 196 -9.68 -12.32 16.05
N GLU A 197 -9.53 -11.36 15.16
CA GLU A 197 -8.93 -10.08 15.51
C GLU A 197 -9.90 -9.18 16.25
N THR A 198 -9.33 -8.31 17.08
CA THR A 198 -10.09 -7.28 17.79
C THR A 198 -10.12 -6.01 16.96
N ARG A 199 -11.25 -5.32 17.01
CA ARG A 199 -11.42 -3.99 16.42
C ARG A 199 -10.64 -2.94 17.22
N TYR A 200 -10.05 -1.98 16.53
CA TYR A 200 -9.57 -0.77 17.18
C TYR A 200 -10.74 0.10 17.59
N ASP A 201 -11.68 0.44 16.71
CA ASP A 201 -12.93 1.09 17.11
C ASP A 201 -14.03 0.06 17.34
N THR A 202 -14.51 -0.02 18.58
CA THR A 202 -15.60 -0.93 18.96
C THR A 202 -16.93 -0.63 18.26
N HIS A 203 -17.07 0.54 17.63
CA HIS A 203 -18.26 0.93 16.86
C HIS A 203 -18.10 0.74 15.35
N GLU A 204 -16.91 0.37 14.87
CA GLU A 204 -16.69 0.03 13.48
C GLU A 204 -16.86 -1.48 13.25
N ASN A 205 -17.07 -1.86 11.99
CA ASN A 205 -16.92 -3.26 11.59
C ASN A 205 -15.44 -3.56 11.42
N LEU A 206 -14.97 -4.71 11.91
CA LEU A 206 -13.57 -5.13 11.73
C LEU A 206 -13.18 -5.16 10.26
N THR A 207 -14.13 -5.47 9.38
CA THR A 207 -13.93 -5.46 7.93
C THR A 207 -13.50 -4.09 7.40
N ASN A 208 -13.93 -2.99 8.01
CA ASN A 208 -13.52 -1.63 7.63
C ASN A 208 -12.09 -1.30 8.06
N GLU A 209 -11.57 -2.01 9.07
CA GLU A 209 -10.20 -1.87 9.56
C GLU A 209 -9.22 -2.79 8.83
N LEU A 210 -9.70 -3.72 8.00
CA LEU A 210 -8.85 -4.58 7.19
C LEU A 210 -8.50 -3.92 5.86
N PHE A 211 -7.22 -3.98 5.53
CA PHE A 211 -6.65 -3.43 4.31
C PHE A 211 -5.89 -4.52 3.56
N LEU A 212 -6.05 -4.50 2.23
CA LEU A 212 -5.25 -5.31 1.32
C LEU A 212 -4.18 -4.43 0.68
N LEU A 213 -2.95 -4.90 0.75
CA LEU A 213 -1.80 -4.32 0.06
C LEU A 213 -1.35 -5.29 -1.03
N PHE A 214 -1.12 -4.79 -2.24
CA PHE A 214 -0.69 -5.61 -3.37
C PHE A 214 0.63 -5.06 -3.88
N PHE A 215 1.61 -5.95 -4.10
CA PHE A 215 2.97 -5.58 -4.46
C PHE A 215 3.42 -6.29 -5.73
N ASN A 216 4.21 -5.56 -6.53
CA ASN A 216 5.05 -6.11 -7.57
C ASN A 216 6.49 -6.18 -7.12
N LEU A 217 7.18 -7.25 -7.51
CA LEU A 217 8.60 -7.43 -7.28
C LEU A 217 9.36 -7.03 -8.54
N LYS A 218 10.33 -6.13 -8.40
CA LYS A 218 11.19 -5.66 -9.49
C LYS A 218 12.66 -5.65 -9.06
N PRO A 219 13.61 -6.01 -9.93
CA PRO A 219 15.02 -5.79 -9.66
C PRO A 219 15.32 -4.29 -9.63
N ILE A 220 16.23 -3.90 -8.75
CA ILE A 220 16.79 -2.53 -8.72
C ILE A 220 18.14 -2.54 -9.43
N VAL A 221 19.03 -3.43 -8.99
CA VAL A 221 20.40 -3.62 -9.50
C VAL A 221 20.77 -5.09 -9.35
N GLY A 222 21.36 -5.68 -10.40
CA GLY A 222 22.18 -6.88 -10.31
C GLY A 222 23.64 -6.47 -10.36
N THR A 223 24.47 -6.92 -9.40
CA THR A 223 25.92 -6.68 -9.44
C THR A 223 26.64 -8.01 -9.63
N ASN A 224 27.41 -8.12 -10.72
CA ASN A 224 28.23 -9.29 -10.96
C ASN A 224 29.51 -9.32 -10.10
N GLU A 225 29.93 -8.20 -9.52
CA GLU A 225 31.26 -8.06 -8.90
C GLU A 225 31.27 -7.08 -7.70
N PHE A 226 31.33 -7.60 -6.46
CA PHE A 226 31.82 -6.83 -5.31
C PHE A 226 33.35 -6.88 -5.27
N ASN A 227 34.02 -6.13 -6.16
CA ASN A 227 35.41 -5.76 -5.96
C ASN A 227 35.45 -4.24 -5.75
N SER A 228 36.08 -3.80 -4.67
CA SER A 228 36.14 -2.39 -4.21
C SER A 228 36.87 -1.44 -5.18
N GLU A 229 37.29 -1.91 -6.36
CA GLU A 229 38.11 -1.18 -7.32
C GLU A 229 37.55 -1.18 -8.75
N SER A 230 36.42 -1.85 -9.02
CA SER A 230 35.85 -1.96 -10.38
C SER A 230 34.57 -1.14 -10.51
N GLU A 231 34.55 -0.21 -11.48
CA GLU A 231 33.32 0.47 -11.92
C GLU A 231 32.27 -0.57 -12.34
N ILE A 232 31.07 -0.46 -11.79
CA ILE A 232 29.91 -1.29 -12.17
C ILE A 232 29.52 -0.90 -13.61
N LEU A 233 29.65 -1.81 -14.57
CA LEU A 233 29.32 -1.56 -15.97
C LEU A 233 27.91 -2.06 -16.30
N GLU A 234 27.20 -1.46 -17.26
CA GLU A 234 25.83 -1.88 -17.68
C GLU A 234 25.73 -3.37 -18.08
N LYS A 235 26.83 -3.97 -18.54
CA LYS A 235 26.93 -5.40 -18.85
C LYS A 235 26.95 -6.32 -17.62
N ASP A 236 27.16 -5.76 -16.43
CA ASP A 236 27.17 -6.48 -15.16
C ASP A 236 25.77 -6.68 -14.56
N PHE A 237 24.75 -6.15 -15.25
CA PHE A 237 23.35 -6.24 -14.86
C PHE A 237 22.66 -7.36 -15.64
N ASP A 238 22.33 -8.45 -14.94
CA ASP A 238 21.38 -9.44 -15.44
C ASP A 238 19.99 -9.12 -14.91
N PHE A 239 19.14 -8.57 -15.78
CA PHE A 239 17.72 -8.32 -15.50
C PHE A 239 16.84 -9.51 -15.88
N SER A 240 17.40 -10.65 -16.30
CA SER A 240 16.65 -11.88 -16.47
C SER A 240 16.48 -12.55 -15.11
N TYR A 241 15.24 -12.66 -14.65
CA TYR A 241 14.91 -13.34 -13.41
C TYR A 241 13.61 -14.11 -13.58
N ASP A 242 13.54 -15.26 -12.92
CA ASP A 242 12.31 -16.03 -12.84
C ASP A 242 11.38 -15.36 -11.82
N ASN A 243 10.32 -14.71 -12.31
CA ASN A 243 9.30 -14.05 -11.49
C ASN A 243 8.69 -15.00 -10.44
N THR A 244 8.49 -16.27 -10.78
CA THR A 244 7.91 -17.26 -9.86
C THR A 244 8.88 -17.53 -8.72
N LYS A 245 10.16 -17.71 -9.04
CA LYS A 245 11.24 -17.91 -8.07
C LYS A 245 11.42 -16.67 -7.19
N LEU A 246 11.43 -15.47 -7.78
CA LEU A 246 11.55 -14.22 -7.05
C LEU A 246 10.40 -14.03 -6.05
N THR A 247 9.17 -14.26 -6.53
CA THR A 247 7.96 -14.13 -5.70
C THR A 247 7.98 -15.12 -4.54
N SER A 248 8.33 -16.37 -4.83
CA SER A 248 8.42 -17.42 -3.82
C SER A 248 9.53 -17.19 -2.81
N ASP A 249 10.67 -16.62 -3.21
CA ASP A 249 11.77 -16.29 -2.30
C ASP A 249 11.44 -15.08 -1.42
N ALA A 250 10.85 -14.02 -1.99
CA ALA A 250 10.44 -12.82 -1.28
C ALA A 250 9.36 -13.09 -0.22
N GLU A 251 8.38 -13.95 -0.53
CA GLU A 251 7.36 -14.39 0.42
C GLU A 251 8.01 -15.03 1.65
N LYS A 252 8.92 -15.99 1.42
CA LYS A 252 9.63 -16.71 2.50
C LYS A 252 10.50 -15.76 3.33
N ALA A 253 11.23 -14.87 2.66
CA ALA A 253 12.07 -13.87 3.31
C ALA A 253 11.25 -13.03 4.29
N LEU A 254 10.15 -12.41 3.82
CA LEU A 254 9.30 -11.56 4.62
C LEU A 254 8.62 -12.32 5.76
N ILE A 255 8.09 -13.51 5.50
CA ILE A 255 7.47 -14.34 6.55
C ILE A 255 8.51 -14.74 7.62
N SER A 256 9.75 -15.07 7.22
CA SER A 256 10.79 -15.46 8.17
C SER A 256 11.20 -14.33 9.11
N ILE A 257 11.20 -13.08 8.61
CA ILE A 257 11.56 -11.89 9.39
C ILE A 257 10.38 -11.43 10.26
N LEU A 258 9.23 -11.18 9.64
CA LEU A 258 8.09 -10.55 10.30
C LEU A 258 7.22 -11.54 11.07
N LYS A 259 7.23 -12.83 10.71
CA LYS A 259 6.40 -13.89 11.31
C LYS A 259 4.93 -13.46 11.53
N PRO A 260 4.19 -13.10 10.46
CA PRO A 260 2.81 -12.67 10.61
C PRO A 260 1.96 -13.76 11.25
N LYS A 261 1.10 -13.37 12.19
CA LYS A 261 0.31 -14.26 13.06
C LYS A 261 -0.48 -15.34 12.32
N TYR A 262 -0.93 -15.06 11.09
CA TYR A 262 -1.78 -15.97 10.33
C TYR A 262 -1.04 -16.77 9.24
N ASN A 263 0.27 -16.59 9.06
CA ASN A 263 1.08 -17.47 8.23
C ASN A 263 1.38 -18.76 9.02
N LYS A 264 0.96 -19.93 8.50
CA LYS A 264 1.16 -21.22 9.19
C LYS A 264 2.58 -21.76 9.06
N ILE A 265 3.28 -21.36 8.00
CA ILE A 265 4.65 -21.77 7.71
C ILE A 265 5.52 -20.55 8.00
N GLU A 266 6.52 -20.67 8.86
CA GLU A 266 7.38 -19.55 9.28
C GLU A 266 8.73 -19.50 8.57
N TYR A 267 9.07 -20.53 7.78
CA TYR A 267 10.35 -20.63 7.05
C TYR A 267 11.59 -20.36 7.93
N SER A 268 11.65 -20.94 9.13
CA SER A 268 12.73 -20.72 10.12
C SER A 268 14.15 -21.09 9.66
N LYS A 269 14.29 -21.79 8.53
CA LYS A 269 15.58 -22.15 7.91
C LYS A 269 15.92 -21.29 6.67
N TYR A 270 15.08 -20.30 6.33
CA TYR A 270 15.39 -19.36 5.27
C TYR A 270 16.76 -18.68 5.57
N PRO A 271 17.67 -18.53 4.58
CA PRO A 271 17.44 -18.60 3.14
C PRO A 271 17.34 -19.98 2.49
N ILE A 272 17.56 -21.09 3.21
CA ILE A 272 17.54 -22.44 2.64
C ILE A 272 16.16 -22.79 2.08
N SER A 273 16.04 -22.86 0.74
CA SER A 273 14.80 -23.15 0.04
C SER A 273 15.05 -23.90 -1.29
N LYS A 274 14.04 -24.65 -1.77
CA LYS A 274 14.15 -25.39 -3.04
C LYS A 274 13.75 -24.54 -4.25
N ASP A 275 12.77 -23.67 -4.04
CA ASP A 275 12.05 -22.87 -5.02
C ASP A 275 12.37 -21.37 -4.91
N GLY A 276 13.42 -21.02 -4.16
CA GLY A 276 13.98 -19.69 -4.03
C GLY A 276 15.46 -19.62 -4.47
N PHE A 277 16.18 -18.56 -4.10
CA PHE A 277 17.51 -18.25 -4.62
C PHE A 277 18.67 -19.04 -4.00
N TYR A 278 18.42 -19.86 -2.98
CA TYR A 278 19.47 -20.63 -2.27
C TYR A 278 20.36 -21.47 -3.20
N ASN A 279 19.77 -22.16 -4.18
CA ASN A 279 20.52 -22.98 -5.16
C ASN A 279 20.87 -22.21 -6.44
N SER A 280 20.82 -20.87 -6.41
CA SER A 280 21.23 -20.05 -7.55
C SER A 280 22.75 -19.81 -7.56
N ASN A 281 23.23 -19.07 -8.55
CA ASN A 281 24.61 -18.60 -8.59
C ASN A 281 24.83 -17.29 -7.82
N LEU A 282 23.80 -16.79 -7.12
CA LEU A 282 23.88 -15.61 -6.27
C LEU A 282 24.49 -16.00 -4.93
N ASN A 283 25.27 -15.09 -4.35
CA ASN A 283 25.77 -15.19 -2.98
C ASN A 283 24.93 -14.37 -2.02
N THR A 284 24.21 -13.36 -2.52
CA THR A 284 23.39 -12.49 -1.70
C THR A 284 22.17 -12.03 -2.46
N VAL A 285 21.02 -12.04 -1.79
CA VAL A 285 19.80 -11.41 -2.27
C VAL A 285 19.33 -10.42 -1.21
N SER A 286 18.91 -9.24 -1.67
CA SER A 286 18.38 -8.21 -0.80
C SER A 286 17.00 -7.73 -1.23
N TYR A 287 16.14 -7.46 -0.25
CA TYR A 287 14.78 -6.94 -0.45
C TYR A 287 14.58 -5.62 0.28
N LEU A 288 13.80 -4.73 -0.32
CA LEU A 288 13.32 -3.49 0.30
C LEU A 288 11.90 -3.17 -0.15
N ILE A 289 11.20 -2.32 0.59
CA ILE A 289 9.87 -1.80 0.21
C ILE A 289 10.00 -0.38 -0.34
N ALA A 290 9.67 -0.19 -1.62
CA ALA A 290 9.79 1.07 -2.36
C ALA A 290 8.56 1.98 -2.21
N ASN A 291 7.95 1.98 -1.03
CA ASN A 291 6.84 2.85 -0.66
C ASN A 291 7.00 3.26 0.80
N ASP A 292 6.58 4.48 1.12
CA ASP A 292 6.54 5.01 2.49
C ASP A 292 5.45 4.32 3.31
N ILE A 293 5.62 3.03 3.59
CA ILE A 293 4.73 2.22 4.43
C ILE A 293 5.49 1.62 5.59
N ILE A 294 4.77 1.37 6.68
CA ILE A 294 5.29 0.67 7.83
C ILE A 294 4.45 -0.59 8.05
N LEU A 295 5.10 -1.74 8.13
CA LEU A 295 4.50 -3.02 8.47
C LEU A 295 4.99 -3.47 9.85
N GLU A 296 4.08 -3.78 10.75
CA GLU A 296 4.39 -4.17 12.12
C GLU A 296 3.78 -5.53 12.46
N THR A 297 4.51 -6.33 13.21
CA THR A 297 4.04 -7.56 13.85
C THR A 297 4.51 -7.57 15.31
N GLU A 298 4.13 -8.59 16.07
CA GLU A 298 4.65 -8.79 17.44
C GLU A 298 6.16 -9.02 17.48
N VAL A 299 6.78 -9.41 16.36
CA VAL A 299 8.19 -9.81 16.29
C VAL A 299 9.08 -8.68 15.77
N GLY A 300 8.53 -7.75 14.97
CA GLY A 300 9.32 -6.67 14.43
C GLY A 300 8.54 -5.73 13.53
N LYS A 301 9.27 -4.79 12.95
CA LYS A 301 8.77 -3.72 12.08
C LYS A 301 9.64 -3.66 10.83
N ILE A 302 9.02 -3.36 9.70
CA ILE A 302 9.69 -3.02 8.45
C ILE A 302 9.18 -1.65 8.00
N GLN A 303 10.10 -0.74 7.73
CA GLN A 303 9.84 0.58 7.16
C GLN A 303 10.37 0.65 5.74
N GLY A 304 9.44 0.89 4.80
CA GLY A 304 9.76 1.21 3.42
C GLY A 304 10.04 2.69 3.19
N LYS A 305 10.54 3.01 2.00
CA LYS A 305 10.68 4.39 1.54
C LYS A 305 10.28 4.54 0.08
N TYR A 306 9.51 5.57 -0.23
CA TYR A 306 9.24 5.98 -1.59
C TYR A 306 10.41 6.80 -2.15
N SER A 307 10.83 6.48 -3.36
CA SER A 307 11.74 7.31 -4.14
C SER A 307 11.45 7.17 -5.63
N THR A 308 11.53 8.28 -6.34
CA THR A 308 11.52 8.31 -7.80
C THR A 308 12.85 7.82 -8.39
N ASP A 309 13.92 7.86 -7.60
CA ASP A 309 15.22 7.29 -7.94
C ASP A 309 15.45 5.99 -7.15
N SER A 310 15.46 4.86 -7.86
CA SER A 310 15.62 3.56 -7.20
C SER A 310 17.03 3.34 -6.62
N TYR A 311 18.05 4.07 -7.08
CA TYR A 311 19.40 3.98 -6.51
C TYR A 311 19.50 4.68 -5.16
N SER A 312 18.76 5.79 -4.98
CA SER A 312 18.73 6.50 -3.70
C SER A 312 18.17 5.62 -2.58
N LEU A 313 17.34 4.62 -2.88
CA LEU A 313 16.80 3.68 -1.89
C LEU A 313 17.89 2.80 -1.26
N ILE A 314 18.93 2.41 -2.01
CA ILE A 314 19.96 1.50 -1.50
C ILE A 314 20.93 2.21 -0.55
N SER A 315 21.02 3.54 -0.64
CA SER A 315 21.92 4.36 0.17
C SER A 315 21.23 5.08 1.34
N ASP A 316 19.92 4.92 1.50
CA ASP A 316 19.17 5.60 2.55
C ASP A 316 19.25 4.86 3.88
N SER A 317 19.54 5.58 4.96
CA SER A 317 19.59 4.99 6.31
C SER A 317 18.21 4.83 6.96
N ASN A 318 17.14 5.36 6.36
CA ASN A 318 15.78 5.34 6.91
C ASN A 318 14.85 4.34 6.22
N ILE A 319 15.43 3.38 5.47
CA ILE A 319 14.74 2.24 4.88
C ILE A 319 15.36 0.95 5.41
N ASP A 320 14.52 -0.02 5.70
CA ASP A 320 15.00 -1.35 6.06
C ASP A 320 15.31 -2.15 4.78
N ILE A 321 16.55 -2.64 4.68
CA ILE A 321 17.02 -3.54 3.63
C ILE A 321 17.32 -4.90 4.26
N PHE A 322 16.70 -5.95 3.73
CA PHE A 322 16.87 -7.31 4.22
C PHE A 322 17.81 -8.06 3.30
N SER A 323 19.02 -8.33 3.75
CA SER A 323 20.03 -9.05 2.98
C SER A 323 20.22 -10.47 3.51
N PHE A 324 20.23 -11.43 2.60
CA PHE A 324 20.40 -12.85 2.90
C PHE A 324 21.57 -13.41 2.12
N HIS A 325 22.43 -14.15 2.83
CA HIS A 325 23.64 -14.73 2.27
C HIS A 325 23.49 -16.25 2.14
N PHE A 326 23.91 -16.81 1.01
CA PHE A 326 23.79 -18.23 0.67
C PHE A 326 25.11 -18.98 0.81
#